data_AF-A0A507C2I7-F1
#
_entry.id   AF-A0A507C2I7-F1
#
_cell.length_a   1.000
_cell.length_b   1.000
_cell.length_c   1.000
_cell.angle_alpha   90.00
_cell.angle_beta   90.00
_cell.angle_gamma   90.00
#
_symmetry.space_group_name_H-M   'P 1'
#
loop_
_entity.id
_entity.type
_entity.pdbx_description
1 polymer ?
#
loop_
_entity_poly.entity_id
_entity_poly.type
_entity_poly.pdbx_seq_one_letter_code
_entity_poly.pdbx_strand_id
1 'polypeptide(L)'
;MSAAASNINNSSNNSASSMDELPVLVPELLQHLSPREDTSIISDILDNERKTSELRARQHEHTRIVLATLAQRLQDAQTRQLNASTEASSLKYSVESSKLESQQTNVKHELNSIHQSIGDLEERYQAYLQEMQALEEEERVEAGVPPDPSLLKLHILKSLGVEMMTDDKGVYTHAHTRSVGHNDIVVTPFEAKYSDKYYADLLWEACS
;
A
#
# COMPACT_ATOMS: atom_id res chain seq x y z
N MET A 1 37.42 -19.85 -79.05
CA MET A 1 36.83 -19.89 -80.41
C MET A 1 37.45 -18.78 -81.22
N SER A 2 37.85 -19.10 -82.46
CA SER A 2 38.35 -18.21 -83.52
C SER A 2 39.71 -17.56 -83.24
N ALA A 3 40.86 -18.04 -83.71
CA ALA A 3 41.32 -18.46 -85.05
C ALA A 3 41.54 -17.30 -86.04
N ALA A 4 42.76 -17.33 -86.61
CA ALA A 4 43.22 -16.74 -87.86
C ALA A 4 43.38 -15.21 -87.89
N ALA A 5 44.39 -14.63 -88.54
CA ALA A 5 45.63 -15.10 -89.15
C ALA A 5 46.40 -13.81 -89.45
N SER A 6 47.64 -13.67 -88.98
CA SER A 6 48.48 -12.52 -89.35
C SER A 6 49.55 -13.00 -90.32
N ASN A 7 49.34 -12.54 -91.55
CA ASN A 7 50.08 -12.78 -92.78
C ASN A 7 51.57 -12.45 -92.60
N ILE A 8 52.42 -13.47 -92.74
CA ILE A 8 53.87 -13.34 -92.85
C ILE A 8 54.16 -13.16 -94.34
N ASN A 9 54.52 -11.94 -94.76
CA ASN A 9 55.45 -11.75 -95.87
C ASN A 9 55.89 -10.29 -96.04
N ASN A 10 57.18 -10.15 -96.37
CA ASN A 10 57.85 -8.98 -96.93
C ASN A 10 58.04 -7.74 -96.05
N SER A 11 59.25 -7.64 -95.49
CA SER A 11 60.16 -6.52 -95.82
C SER A 11 61.57 -6.82 -95.32
N SER A 12 62.25 -7.71 -96.03
CA SER A 12 63.72 -7.79 -96.03
C SER A 12 64.22 -6.85 -97.12
N ASN A 13 64.25 -5.55 -96.82
CA ASN A 13 64.98 -4.50 -97.54
C ASN A 13 64.69 -3.19 -96.79
N ASN A 14 65.60 -2.78 -95.89
CA ASN A 14 65.82 -1.38 -95.47
C ASN A 14 66.88 -1.25 -94.34
N SER A 15 67.84 -2.18 -94.25
CA SER A 15 68.97 -2.05 -93.31
C SER A 15 70.04 -1.02 -93.73
N ALA A 16 69.77 -0.22 -94.77
CA ALA A 16 70.61 0.90 -95.21
C ALA A 16 69.91 2.27 -95.04
N SER A 17 68.66 2.32 -94.59
CA SER A 17 67.89 3.58 -94.36
C SER A 17 67.96 4.06 -92.91
N SER A 18 68.49 3.25 -91.99
CA SER A 18 68.41 3.50 -90.54
C SER A 18 69.34 4.61 -90.03
N MET A 19 70.28 5.11 -90.85
CA MET A 19 71.19 6.20 -90.45
C MET A 19 70.79 7.57 -91.01
N ASP A 20 70.11 7.63 -92.16
CA ASP A 20 69.63 8.88 -92.78
C ASP A 20 68.18 9.25 -92.38
N GLU A 21 67.41 8.33 -91.80
CA GLU A 21 66.08 8.62 -91.21
C GLU A 21 66.16 9.25 -89.81
N LEU A 22 67.25 9.04 -89.08
CA LEU A 22 67.52 9.63 -87.76
C LEU A 22 67.47 11.17 -87.75
N PRO A 23 68.10 11.91 -88.68
CA PRO A 23 68.04 13.38 -88.69
C PRO A 23 66.65 13.94 -89.05
N VAL A 24 65.73 13.12 -89.60
CA VAL A 24 64.35 13.53 -89.91
C VAL A 24 63.39 13.15 -88.77
N LEU A 25 63.58 12.00 -88.13
CA LEU A 25 62.78 11.57 -86.98
C LEU A 25 62.99 12.45 -85.75
N VAL A 26 64.21 12.91 -85.49
CA VAL A 26 64.53 13.75 -84.32
C VAL A 26 63.74 15.06 -84.31
N PRO A 27 63.69 15.87 -85.38
CA PRO A 27 62.87 17.08 -85.41
C PRO A 27 61.35 16.80 -85.39
N GLU A 28 60.88 15.68 -85.94
CA GLU A 28 59.48 15.27 -85.85
C GLU A 28 59.09 14.88 -84.42
N LEU A 29 59.92 14.10 -83.72
CA LEU A 29 59.75 13.78 -82.30
C LEU A 29 59.85 15.04 -81.42
N LEU A 30 60.72 15.98 -81.76
CA LEU A 30 60.81 17.30 -81.10
C LEU A 30 59.57 18.17 -81.31
N GLN A 31 58.85 18.02 -82.44
CA GLN A 31 57.56 18.69 -82.65
C GLN A 31 56.44 18.07 -81.81
N HIS A 32 56.52 16.76 -81.54
CA HIS A 32 55.54 16.06 -80.71
C HIS A 32 55.81 16.17 -79.20
N LEU A 33 57.03 16.50 -78.79
CA LEU A 33 57.27 16.94 -77.41
C LEU A 33 56.72 18.36 -77.25
N SER A 34 55.59 18.50 -76.56
CA SER A 34 55.02 19.77 -76.12
C SER A 34 55.21 20.00 -74.60
N PRO A 35 56.44 20.31 -74.11
CA PRO A 35 56.69 20.56 -72.68
C PRO A 35 55.77 21.62 -72.06
N ARG A 36 55.27 22.55 -72.87
CA ARG A 36 54.35 23.60 -72.44
C ARG A 36 52.94 23.07 -72.14
N GLU A 37 52.49 22.05 -72.88
CA GLU A 37 51.24 21.37 -72.64
C GLU A 37 51.36 20.46 -71.41
N ASP A 38 52.44 19.70 -71.30
CA ASP A 38 52.74 18.87 -70.13
C ASP A 38 52.80 19.71 -68.84
N THR A 39 53.45 20.88 -68.87
CA THR A 39 53.48 21.78 -67.71
C THR A 39 52.11 22.32 -67.34
N SER A 40 51.22 22.57 -68.31
CA SER A 40 49.84 22.97 -68.04
C SER A 40 49.00 21.84 -67.44
N ILE A 41 49.18 20.61 -67.93
CA ILE A 41 48.52 19.41 -67.36
C ILE A 41 49.01 19.16 -65.94
N ILE A 42 50.32 19.30 -65.69
CA ILE A 42 50.89 19.18 -64.34
C ILE A 42 50.32 20.25 -63.41
N SER A 43 50.18 21.51 -63.84
CA SER A 43 49.55 22.53 -63.01
C SER A 43 48.08 22.20 -62.70
N ASP A 44 47.33 21.69 -63.68
CA ASP A 44 45.94 21.29 -63.48
C ASP A 44 45.82 20.09 -62.51
N ILE A 45 46.75 19.13 -62.59
CA ILE A 45 46.83 18.01 -61.65
C ILE A 45 47.12 18.52 -60.23
N LEU A 46 48.08 19.42 -60.05
CA LEU A 46 48.42 20.00 -58.75
C LEU A 46 47.25 20.81 -58.17
N ASP A 47 46.53 21.56 -59.01
CA ASP A 47 45.34 22.30 -58.60
C ASP A 47 44.20 21.35 -58.18
N ASN A 48 44.01 20.24 -58.89
CA ASN A 48 43.05 19.21 -58.51
C ASN A 48 43.46 18.48 -57.23
N GLU A 49 44.74 18.18 -57.04
CA GLU A 49 45.26 17.61 -55.81
C GLU A 49 45.01 18.55 -54.62
N ARG A 50 45.28 19.84 -54.79
CA ARG A 50 44.99 20.85 -53.77
C ARG A 50 43.50 20.93 -53.45
N LYS A 51 42.63 21.00 -54.46
CA LYS A 51 41.17 21.03 -54.26
C LYS A 51 40.66 19.78 -53.54
N THR A 52 41.15 18.60 -53.92
CA THR A 52 40.75 17.34 -53.28
C THR A 52 41.27 17.24 -51.85
N SER A 53 42.49 17.70 -51.58
CA SER A 53 43.05 17.80 -50.23
C SER A 53 42.21 18.74 -49.35
N GLU A 54 41.86 19.93 -49.84
CA GLU A 54 41.01 20.89 -49.13
C GLU A 54 39.60 20.32 -48.85
N LEU A 55 39.01 19.60 -49.82
CA LEU A 55 37.72 18.92 -49.62
C LEU A 55 37.80 17.81 -48.56
N ARG A 56 38.85 16.97 -48.59
CA ARG A 56 39.07 15.93 -47.57
C ARG A 56 39.25 16.56 -46.20
N ALA A 57 40.03 17.63 -46.08
CA ALA A 57 40.22 18.34 -44.82
C ALA A 57 38.89 18.89 -44.26
N ARG A 58 38.04 19.46 -45.11
CA ARG A 58 36.69 19.92 -44.71
C ARG A 58 35.78 18.78 -44.29
N GLN A 59 35.81 17.65 -45.00
CA GLN A 59 35.04 16.46 -44.63
C GLN A 59 35.51 15.88 -43.29
N HIS A 60 36.82 15.81 -43.07
CA HIS A 60 37.39 15.38 -41.79
C HIS A 60 36.99 16.30 -40.64
N GLU A 61 37.04 17.62 -40.82
CA GLU A 61 36.60 18.54 -39.76
C GLU A 61 35.10 18.45 -39.52
N HIS A 62 34.28 18.34 -40.58
CA HIS A 62 32.85 18.16 -40.43
C HIS A 62 32.51 16.88 -39.65
N THR A 63 33.10 15.75 -40.02
CA THR A 63 32.91 14.48 -39.30
C THR A 63 33.40 14.55 -37.86
N ARG A 64 34.52 15.22 -37.60
CA ARG A 64 35.03 15.45 -36.24
C ARG A 64 34.04 16.22 -35.38
N ILE A 65 33.47 17.30 -35.92
CA ILE A 65 32.45 18.10 -35.23
C ILE A 65 31.20 17.26 -34.97
N VAL A 66 30.70 16.52 -35.98
CA VAL A 66 29.53 15.65 -35.83
C VAL A 66 29.76 14.62 -34.74
N LEU A 67 30.91 13.94 -34.73
CA LEU A 67 31.26 12.96 -33.69
C LEU A 67 31.33 13.59 -32.30
N ALA A 68 31.94 14.78 -32.17
CA ALA A 68 32.00 15.49 -30.89
C ALA A 68 30.59 15.84 -30.38
N THR A 69 29.71 16.35 -31.24
CA THR A 69 28.33 16.67 -30.86
C THR A 69 27.52 15.42 -30.48
N LEU A 70 27.74 14.31 -31.18
CA LEU A 70 27.05 13.05 -30.90
C LEU A 70 27.54 12.42 -29.59
N ALA A 71 28.85 12.48 -29.32
CA ALA A 71 29.42 12.06 -28.05
C ALA A 71 28.86 12.89 -26.87
N GLN A 72 28.77 14.21 -27.03
CA GLN A 72 28.16 15.07 -26.02
C GLN A 72 26.68 14.72 -25.80
N ARG A 73 25.90 14.53 -26.86
CA ARG A 73 24.49 14.12 -26.75
C ARG A 73 24.32 12.77 -26.05
N LEU A 74 25.23 11.83 -26.30
CA LEU A 74 25.22 10.53 -25.64
C LEU A 74 25.49 10.69 -24.14
N GLN A 75 26.49 11.51 -23.76
CA GLN A 75 26.79 11.80 -22.36
C GLN A 75 25.61 12.51 -21.66
N ASP A 76 24.97 13.47 -22.34
CA ASP A 76 23.76 14.14 -21.84
C ASP A 76 22.59 13.15 -21.68
N ALA A 77 22.43 12.19 -22.60
CA ALA A 77 21.40 11.17 -22.50
C ALA A 77 21.66 10.20 -21.32
N GLN A 78 22.91 9.78 -21.11
CA GLN A 78 23.31 8.93 -19.99
C GLN A 78 23.08 9.61 -18.64
N THR A 79 23.49 10.88 -18.51
CA THR A 79 23.28 11.64 -17.26
C THR A 79 21.78 11.84 -16.98
N ARG A 80 20.97 12.14 -18.00
CA ARG A 80 19.50 12.21 -17.86
C ARG A 80 18.89 10.89 -17.43
N GLN A 81 19.33 9.77 -18.00
CA GLN A 81 18.83 8.45 -17.62
C GLN A 81 19.16 8.13 -16.15
N LEU A 82 20.38 8.41 -15.71
CA LEU A 82 20.79 8.21 -14.31
C LEU A 82 19.96 9.08 -13.36
N ASN A 83 19.79 10.36 -13.69
CA ASN A 83 18.98 11.29 -12.89
C ASN A 83 17.50 10.87 -12.83
N ALA A 84 16.92 10.45 -13.96
CA ALA A 84 15.55 9.95 -13.98
C ALA A 84 15.39 8.67 -13.14
N SER A 85 16.40 7.79 -13.14
CA SER A 85 16.38 6.58 -12.33
C SER A 85 16.48 6.88 -10.83
N THR A 86 17.29 7.87 -10.43
CA THR A 86 17.43 8.26 -9.02
C THR A 86 16.21 9.03 -8.51
N GLU A 87 15.60 9.87 -9.35
CA GLU A 87 14.35 10.55 -9.04
C GLU A 87 13.17 9.58 -8.93
N ALA A 88 13.09 8.60 -9.84
CA ALA A 88 12.06 7.56 -9.76
C ALA A 88 12.21 6.68 -8.51
N SER A 89 13.44 6.37 -8.09
CA SER A 89 13.67 5.59 -6.86
C SER A 89 13.42 6.40 -5.59
N SER A 90 13.77 7.69 -5.56
CA SER A 90 13.48 8.57 -4.42
C SER A 90 11.98 8.79 -4.24
N LEU A 91 11.22 8.99 -5.33
CA LEU A 91 9.77 9.11 -5.28
C LEU A 91 9.12 7.83 -4.75
N LYS A 92 9.54 6.66 -5.24
CA LYS A 92 9.07 5.35 -4.76
C LYS A 92 9.33 5.19 -3.26
N TYR A 93 10.54 5.52 -2.82
CA TYR A 93 10.91 5.44 -1.41
C TYR A 93 10.06 6.40 -0.54
N SER A 94 9.81 7.62 -1.00
CA SER A 94 8.96 8.59 -0.28
C SER A 94 7.52 8.09 -0.12
N VAL A 95 6.93 7.52 -1.17
CA VAL A 95 5.57 6.95 -1.12
C VAL A 95 5.51 5.75 -0.17
N GLU A 96 6.50 4.86 -0.24
CA GLU A 96 6.58 3.70 0.64
C GLU A 96 6.76 4.10 2.11
N SER A 97 7.61 5.09 2.39
CA SER A 97 7.81 5.64 3.74
C SER A 97 6.51 6.24 4.29
N SER A 98 5.80 7.05 3.50
CA SER A 98 4.53 7.64 3.92
C SER A 98 3.46 6.58 4.21
N LYS A 99 3.43 5.51 3.42
CA LYS A 99 2.54 4.36 3.66
C LYS A 99 2.89 3.65 4.97
N LEU A 100 4.17 3.41 5.23
CA LEU A 100 4.64 2.79 6.48
C LEU A 100 4.32 3.66 7.70
N GLU A 101 4.50 4.98 7.61
CA GLU A 101 4.14 5.93 8.67
C GLU A 101 2.62 5.92 8.95
N SER A 102 1.81 5.87 7.89
CA SER A 102 0.35 5.75 8.03
C SER A 102 -0.05 4.43 8.70
N GLN A 103 0.60 3.33 8.35
CA GLN A 103 0.37 2.03 9.01
C GLN A 103 0.82 2.07 10.48
N GLN A 104 1.97 2.67 10.78
CA GLN A 104 2.47 2.80 12.14
C GLN A 104 1.53 3.62 13.03
N THR A 105 0.99 4.72 12.50
CA THR A 105 0.03 5.57 13.23
C THR A 105 -1.29 4.85 13.47
N ASN A 106 -1.80 4.10 12.50
CA ASN A 106 -2.98 3.26 12.68
C ASN A 106 -2.77 2.20 13.77
N VAL A 107 -1.66 1.45 13.71
CA VAL A 107 -1.33 0.43 14.73
C VAL A 107 -1.20 1.05 16.12
N LYS A 108 -0.57 2.23 16.23
CA LYS A 108 -0.50 2.96 17.52
C LYS A 108 -1.88 3.35 18.03
N HIS A 109 -2.77 3.79 17.15
CA HIS A 109 -4.13 4.17 17.54
C HIS A 109 -4.94 2.94 18.01
N GLU A 110 -4.88 1.84 17.27
CA GLU A 110 -5.50 0.57 17.65
C GLU A 110 -4.96 0.06 19.00
N LEU A 111 -3.64 0.08 19.18
CA LEU A 111 -3.00 -0.31 20.43
C LEU A 111 -3.46 0.56 21.60
N ASN A 112 -3.53 1.89 21.41
CA ASN A 112 -4.04 2.80 22.44
C ASN A 112 -5.52 2.54 22.76
N SER A 113 -6.36 2.28 21.76
CA SER A 113 -7.77 1.94 21.96
C SER A 113 -7.92 0.63 22.74
N ILE A 114 -7.10 -0.38 22.44
CA ILE A 114 -7.10 -1.65 23.18
C ILE A 114 -6.63 -1.43 24.62
N HIS A 115 -5.57 -0.65 24.84
CA HIS A 115 -5.11 -0.33 26.19
C HIS A 115 -6.15 0.42 27.02
N GLN A 116 -6.87 1.36 26.42
CA GLN A 116 -8.00 2.04 27.08
C GLN A 116 -9.09 1.02 27.45
N SER A 117 -9.47 0.16 26.51
CA SER A 117 -10.46 -0.90 26.79
C SER A 117 -10.02 -1.86 27.89
N ILE A 118 -8.72 -2.18 27.98
CA ILE A 118 -8.17 -3.01 29.05
C ILE A 118 -8.28 -2.28 30.39
N GLY A 119 -7.88 -1.01 30.45
CA GLY A 119 -7.99 -0.19 31.66
C GLY A 119 -9.44 -0.09 32.17
N ASP A 120 -10.40 0.15 31.28
CA ASP A 120 -11.82 0.19 31.63
C ASP A 120 -12.32 -1.16 32.17
N LEU A 121 -11.85 -2.27 31.60
CA LEU A 121 -12.20 -3.62 32.07
C LEU A 121 -11.59 -3.91 33.45
N GLU A 122 -10.34 -3.52 33.66
CA GLU A 122 -9.64 -3.67 34.94
C GLU A 122 -10.32 -2.86 36.05
N GLU A 123 -10.74 -1.62 35.76
CA GLU A 123 -11.49 -0.79 36.70
C GLU A 123 -12.83 -1.43 37.08
N ARG A 124 -13.60 -1.91 36.09
CA ARG A 124 -14.86 -2.62 36.35
C ARG A 124 -14.65 -3.90 37.15
N TYR A 125 -13.61 -4.66 36.83
CA TYR A 125 -13.28 -5.88 37.56
C TYR A 125 -12.93 -5.58 39.03
N GLN A 126 -12.17 -4.51 39.29
CA GLN A 126 -11.89 -4.07 40.65
C GLN A 126 -13.14 -3.60 41.40
N ALA A 127 -14.05 -2.90 40.72
CA ALA A 127 -15.33 -2.49 41.31
C ALA A 127 -16.18 -3.70 41.71
N TYR A 128 -16.32 -4.71 40.84
CA TYR A 128 -17.06 -5.92 41.16
C TYR A 128 -16.41 -6.73 42.29
N LEU A 129 -15.07 -6.78 42.37
CA LEU A 129 -14.38 -7.41 43.49
C LEU A 129 -14.71 -6.70 44.82
N GLN A 130 -14.75 -5.37 44.83
CA GLN A 130 -15.12 -4.61 46.03
C GLN A 130 -16.59 -4.83 46.41
N GLU A 131 -17.50 -4.86 45.44
CA GLU A 131 -18.92 -5.15 45.66
C GLU A 131 -19.12 -6.57 46.23
N MET A 132 -18.42 -7.57 45.69
CA MET A 132 -18.46 -8.93 46.22
C MET A 132 -17.95 -9.00 47.66
N GLN A 133 -16.84 -8.33 47.97
CA GLN A 133 -16.32 -8.28 49.35
C GLN A 133 -17.30 -7.58 50.31
N ALA A 134 -17.99 -6.53 49.85
CA ALA A 134 -19.00 -5.86 50.65
C ALA A 134 -20.21 -6.76 50.91
N LEU A 135 -20.68 -7.50 49.90
CA LEU A 135 -21.78 -8.45 50.03
C LEU A 135 -21.42 -9.65 50.92
N GLU A 136 -20.19 -10.18 50.81
CA GLU A 136 -19.70 -11.23 51.70
C GLU A 136 -19.67 -10.79 53.17
N GLU A 137 -19.28 -9.53 53.42
CA GLU A 137 -19.30 -8.98 54.79
C GLU A 137 -20.74 -8.74 55.28
N GLU A 138 -21.65 -8.26 54.43
CA GLU A 138 -23.07 -8.12 54.75
C GLU A 138 -23.72 -9.48 55.07
N GLU A 139 -23.46 -10.51 54.27
CA GLU A 139 -23.95 -11.88 54.52
C GLU A 139 -23.41 -12.43 55.84
N ARG A 140 -22.13 -12.16 56.17
CA ARG A 140 -21.55 -12.55 57.46
C ARG A 140 -22.21 -11.87 58.64
N VAL A 141 -22.56 -10.59 58.49
CA VAL A 141 -23.30 -9.85 59.52
C VAL A 141 -24.72 -10.41 59.66
N GLU A 142 -25.42 -10.67 58.56
CA GLU A 142 -26.78 -11.24 58.56
C GLU A 142 -26.81 -12.66 59.16
N ALA A 143 -25.85 -13.51 58.80
CA ALA A 143 -25.72 -14.86 59.36
C ALA A 143 -25.38 -14.86 60.86
N GLY A 144 -24.81 -13.75 61.38
CA GLY A 144 -24.56 -13.55 62.80
C GLY A 144 -25.80 -13.13 63.61
N VAL A 145 -26.88 -12.70 62.95
CA VAL A 145 -28.14 -12.36 63.62
C VAL A 145 -28.92 -13.64 63.91
N PRO A 146 -29.30 -13.93 65.17
CA PRO A 146 -30.09 -15.11 65.47
C PRO A 146 -31.44 -15.03 64.76
N PRO A 147 -31.91 -16.10 64.11
CA PRO A 147 -33.16 -16.08 63.36
C PRO A 147 -34.31 -15.74 64.29
N ASP A 148 -34.98 -14.60 64.07
CA ASP A 148 -36.12 -14.21 64.88
C ASP A 148 -37.28 -15.19 64.63
N PRO A 149 -37.76 -15.92 65.66
CA PRO A 149 -38.89 -16.83 65.51
C PRO A 149 -40.16 -16.13 65.02
N SER A 150 -40.26 -14.80 65.14
CA SER A 150 -41.38 -14.03 64.60
C SER A 150 -41.39 -13.98 63.07
N LEU A 151 -40.21 -13.87 62.44
CA LEU A 151 -40.05 -13.80 60.98
C LEU A 151 -40.36 -15.14 60.34
N LEU A 152 -39.91 -16.24 60.97
CA LEU A 152 -40.23 -17.59 60.52
C LEU A 152 -41.74 -17.86 60.61
N LYS A 153 -42.40 -17.43 61.68
CA LYS A 153 -43.87 -17.50 61.80
C LYS A 153 -44.57 -16.67 60.73
N LEU A 154 -44.10 -15.46 60.46
CA LEU A 154 -44.63 -14.61 59.40
C LEU A 154 -44.46 -15.26 58.02
N HIS A 155 -43.30 -15.89 57.75
CA HIS A 155 -43.06 -16.59 56.50
C HIS A 155 -43.98 -17.80 56.32
N ILE A 156 -44.22 -18.57 57.39
CA ILE A 156 -45.20 -19.66 57.39
C ILE A 156 -46.62 -19.14 57.12
N LEU A 157 -47.02 -18.02 57.72
CA LEU A 157 -48.35 -17.44 57.50
C LEU A 157 -48.51 -16.90 56.07
N LYS A 158 -47.44 -16.31 55.51
CA LYS A 158 -47.42 -15.88 54.10
C LYS A 158 -47.42 -17.05 53.12
N SER A 159 -46.71 -18.14 53.42
CA SER A 159 -46.71 -19.34 52.57
C SER A 159 -48.05 -20.09 52.61
N LEU A 160 -48.77 -19.99 53.73
CA LEU A 160 -50.17 -20.41 53.85
C LEU A 160 -51.12 -19.54 53.00
N GLY A 161 -50.64 -18.41 52.47
CA GLY A 161 -51.42 -17.52 51.60
C GLY A 161 -52.25 -16.49 52.36
N VAL A 162 -51.94 -16.23 53.64
CA VAL A 162 -52.56 -15.18 54.45
C VAL A 162 -51.66 -13.95 54.46
N GLU A 163 -52.10 -12.89 53.82
CA GLU A 163 -51.42 -11.59 53.80
C GLU A 163 -52.26 -10.55 54.54
N MET A 164 -51.73 -10.01 55.64
CA MET A 164 -52.40 -8.96 56.41
C MET A 164 -51.98 -7.59 55.86
N MET A 165 -52.95 -6.77 55.48
CA MET A 165 -52.69 -5.39 55.06
C MET A 165 -52.87 -4.44 56.24
N THR A 166 -51.85 -3.60 56.45
CA THR A 166 -51.86 -2.50 57.41
C THR A 166 -52.23 -1.20 56.72
N ASP A 167 -53.07 -0.40 57.36
CA ASP A 167 -53.35 1.00 56.97
C ASP A 167 -52.17 1.91 57.37
N ASP A 168 -52.14 3.16 56.89
CA ASP A 168 -51.08 4.17 57.12
C ASP A 168 -50.81 4.46 58.62
N LYS A 169 -51.71 4.00 59.50
CA LYS A 169 -51.60 4.10 60.97
C LYS A 169 -51.06 2.83 61.65
N GLY A 170 -50.63 1.83 60.88
CA GLY A 170 -50.11 0.56 61.38
C GLY A 170 -51.16 -0.39 61.98
N VAL A 171 -52.45 -0.14 61.73
CA VAL A 171 -53.55 -1.01 62.18
C VAL A 171 -53.94 -1.95 61.04
N TYR A 172 -54.10 -3.25 61.35
CA TYR A 172 -54.55 -4.24 60.37
C TYR A 172 -56.03 -4.00 60.00
N THR A 173 -56.30 -3.71 58.74
CA THR A 173 -57.67 -3.39 58.29
C THR A 173 -58.30 -4.51 57.48
N HIS A 174 -57.52 -5.22 56.65
CA HIS A 174 -58.01 -6.30 55.80
C HIS A 174 -56.97 -7.42 55.72
N ALA A 175 -57.42 -8.66 55.66
CA ALA A 175 -56.58 -9.82 55.32
C ALA A 175 -56.96 -10.33 53.94
N HIS A 176 -55.96 -10.64 53.14
CA HIS A 176 -56.10 -11.38 51.89
C HIS A 176 -55.75 -12.83 52.16
N THR A 177 -56.69 -13.73 51.92
CA THR A 177 -56.46 -15.17 52.02
C THR A 177 -56.58 -15.79 50.64
N ARG A 178 -55.56 -16.53 50.22
CA ARG A 178 -55.59 -17.32 48.98
C ARG A 178 -56.10 -18.73 49.29
N SER A 179 -57.26 -19.10 48.76
CA SER A 179 -57.73 -20.49 48.84
C SER A 179 -57.03 -21.34 47.79
N VAL A 180 -56.40 -22.43 48.22
CA VAL A 180 -55.71 -23.38 47.32
C VAL A 180 -56.72 -24.20 46.52
N GLY A 181 -57.91 -24.46 47.09
CA GLY A 181 -58.94 -25.28 46.45
C GLY A 181 -59.71 -24.57 45.34
N HIS A 182 -59.88 -23.24 45.41
CA HIS A 182 -60.69 -22.48 44.45
C HIS A 182 -59.87 -21.46 43.63
N ASN A 183 -58.56 -21.33 43.91
CA ASN A 183 -57.64 -20.40 43.27
C ASN A 183 -58.18 -18.95 43.22
N ASP A 184 -58.88 -18.55 44.28
CA ASP A 184 -59.47 -17.22 44.45
C ASP A 184 -58.86 -16.52 45.68
N ILE A 185 -58.92 -15.18 45.69
CA ILE A 185 -58.42 -14.34 46.76
C ILE A 185 -59.60 -13.77 47.53
N VAL A 186 -59.79 -14.24 48.76
CA VAL A 186 -60.84 -13.76 49.65
C VAL A 186 -60.30 -12.60 50.47
N VAL A 187 -60.92 -11.43 50.32
CA VAL A 187 -60.61 -10.24 51.12
C VAL A 187 -61.53 -10.20 52.33
N THR A 188 -60.96 -10.34 53.53
CA THR A 188 -61.70 -10.30 54.79
C THR A 188 -61.42 -8.98 55.52
N PRO A 189 -62.40 -8.07 55.67
CA PRO A 189 -62.25 -6.86 56.46
C PRO A 189 -62.30 -7.18 57.97
N PHE A 190 -61.40 -6.57 58.74
CA PHE A 190 -61.43 -6.63 60.20
C PHE A 190 -62.30 -5.50 60.75
N GLU A 191 -63.45 -5.86 61.31
CA GLU A 191 -64.34 -4.95 62.04
C GLU A 191 -64.30 -5.27 63.54
N ALA A 192 -64.25 -4.25 64.39
CA ALA A 192 -64.26 -4.43 65.86
C ALA A 192 -65.58 -5.00 66.43
N LYS A 193 -66.53 -5.41 65.58
CA LYS A 193 -67.83 -5.95 65.96
C LYS A 193 -67.78 -7.45 66.27
N TYR A 194 -66.81 -8.18 65.73
CA TYR A 194 -66.71 -9.63 65.87
C TYR A 194 -65.54 -10.01 66.76
N SER A 195 -65.62 -11.18 67.40
CA SER A 195 -64.55 -11.70 68.26
C SER A 195 -63.38 -12.21 67.43
N ASP A 196 -62.15 -12.08 67.94
CA ASP A 196 -60.94 -12.63 67.33
C ASP A 196 -61.07 -14.11 66.94
N LYS A 197 -61.82 -14.89 67.73
CA LYS A 197 -62.08 -16.30 67.44
C LYS A 197 -62.88 -16.49 66.14
N TYR A 198 -63.87 -15.63 65.88
CA TYR A 198 -64.66 -15.68 64.66
C TYR A 198 -63.80 -15.43 63.42
N TYR A 199 -62.87 -14.47 63.49
CA TYR A 199 -61.94 -14.21 62.40
C TYR A 199 -60.93 -15.33 62.19
N ALA A 200 -60.45 -15.97 63.26
CA ALA A 200 -59.57 -17.12 63.15
C ALA A 200 -60.25 -18.30 62.45
N ASP A 201 -61.50 -18.60 62.79
CA ASP A 201 -62.27 -19.67 62.16
C ASP A 201 -62.56 -19.35 60.67
N LEU A 202 -62.93 -18.10 60.36
CA LEU A 202 -63.17 -17.64 58.99
C LEU A 202 -61.92 -17.71 58.10
N LEU A 203 -60.77 -17.28 58.62
CA LEU A 203 -59.50 -17.37 57.89
C LEU A 203 -59.09 -18.82 57.68
N TRP A 204 -59.31 -19.70 58.66
CA TRP A 204 -59.03 -21.13 58.50
C TRP A 204 -59.94 -21.80 57.48
N GLU A 205 -61.22 -21.44 57.44
CA GLU A 205 -62.16 -21.92 56.43
C GLU A 205 -61.78 -21.42 55.03
N ALA A 206 -61.32 -20.17 54.91
CA ALA A 206 -60.86 -19.60 53.64
C ALA A 206 -59.51 -20.18 53.14
N CYS A 207 -58.67 -20.69 54.04
CA CYS A 207 -57.41 -21.37 53.70
C CYS A 207 -57.60 -22.83 53.29
N SER A 208 -58.70 -23.46 53.71
CA SER A 208 -59.08 -24.82 53.32
C SER A 208 -59.45 -24.91 51.83
#